data_AF-A0A6L9W7H0-F1
#
_entry.id   AF-A0A6L9W7H0-F1
#
_cell.length_a   1.000
_cell.length_b   1.000
_cell.length_c   1.000
_cell.angle_alpha   90.00
_cell.angle_beta   90.00
_cell.angle_gamma   90.00
#
_symmetry.space_group_name_H-M   'P 1'
#
loop_
_entity.id
_entity.type
_entity.pdbx_description
1 polymer ?
#
loop_
_entity_poly.entity_id
_entity_poly.type
_entity_poly.pdbx_seq_one_letter_code
_entity_poly.pdbx_strand_id
1 'polypeptide(L)'
;MTLEDDLRMLAQGVEARLPALTETIVRRLREEVPEFYKLDDPVLGDAESDAIAASLRDILDGLVEGRTPPEQASDRILREARLAAQADIDLHALLRTSRVGQAATWDCFLEVADELLPDAGQRLPVLRHASQYHFAWNDRVAASIIDAYQKERNAFYFHGRDRKRRALVRDLLAGIPVDEAALGYSLRGRHLGIVVWGDAPEAALKQLTNTLGWQSLTVTGTAGTVLGWIGRPAGKASGDDDLSRLSLPSGTHLACGEYMNDVEGMRLTHRQAWQAYRVARIKGQPITWYRKVALEALVLRDLPAVRSFVRQELGPLYGTAERAVVLRETLRAYFASGQNAASAAAVIGVHERTVAYRLRSVEKWLGTSITSVRDELSVALRLSELFQGATEERDLTLQEEQAFDGAPL
;
A
#
# COMPACT_ATOMS: atom_id res chain seq x y z
N MET A 1 30.57 33.13 -9.05
CA MET A 1 29.56 32.90 -8.02
C MET A 1 30.24 32.55 -6.71
N THR A 2 29.55 32.69 -5.58
CA THR A 2 30.07 32.16 -4.31
C THR A 2 29.74 30.67 -4.22
N LEU A 3 30.52 29.90 -3.44
CA LEU A 3 30.23 28.49 -3.17
C LEU A 3 28.78 28.28 -2.68
N GLU A 4 28.24 29.24 -1.95
CA GLU A 4 26.87 29.21 -1.44
C GLU A 4 25.81 29.37 -2.54
N ASP A 5 26.06 30.24 -3.52
CA ASP A 5 25.18 30.38 -4.69
C ASP A 5 25.22 29.12 -5.56
N ASP A 6 26.40 28.52 -5.72
CA ASP A 6 26.58 27.29 -6.49
C ASP A 6 25.90 26.08 -5.82
N LEU A 7 25.97 25.98 -4.48
CA LEU A 7 25.26 24.95 -3.71
C LEU A 7 23.73 25.13 -3.80
N ARG A 8 23.23 26.37 -3.76
CA ARG A 8 21.81 26.67 -3.94
C ARG A 8 21.33 26.28 -5.34
N MET A 9 22.14 26.57 -6.36
CA MET A 9 21.84 26.19 -7.74
C MET A 9 21.83 24.66 -7.92
N LEU A 10 22.78 23.94 -7.32
CA LEU A 10 22.78 22.47 -7.29
C LEU A 10 21.50 21.94 -6.62
N ALA A 11 21.17 22.44 -5.43
CA ALA A 11 19.99 21.99 -4.69
C ALA A 11 18.68 22.21 -5.48
N GLN A 12 18.51 23.39 -6.08
CA GLN A 12 17.35 23.70 -6.93
C GLN A 12 17.29 22.82 -8.19
N GLY A 13 18.44 22.53 -8.80
CA GLY A 13 18.52 21.63 -9.95
C GLY A 13 18.09 20.19 -9.61
N VAL A 14 18.47 19.70 -8.42
CA VAL A 14 18.04 18.38 -7.92
C VAL A 14 16.57 18.42 -7.51
N GLU A 15 16.11 19.50 -6.88
CA GLU A 15 14.72 19.69 -6.49
C GLU A 15 13.78 19.54 -7.69
N ALA A 16 14.14 20.14 -8.83
CA ALA A 16 13.40 19.99 -10.09
C ALA A 16 13.35 18.55 -10.63
N ARG A 17 14.26 17.67 -10.20
CA ARG A 17 14.34 16.25 -10.59
C ARG A 17 13.78 15.29 -9.56
N LEU A 18 13.27 15.78 -8.41
CA LEU A 18 12.79 14.91 -7.33
C LEU A 18 11.79 13.83 -7.76
N PRO A 19 10.80 14.10 -8.65
CA PRO A 19 9.89 13.06 -9.11
C PRO A 19 10.61 11.91 -9.82
N ALA A 20 11.49 12.21 -10.77
CA ALA A 20 12.25 11.21 -11.52
C ALA A 20 13.29 10.48 -10.66
N LEU A 21 13.90 11.19 -9.71
CA LEU A 21 14.84 10.60 -8.75
C LEU A 21 14.12 9.63 -7.81
N THR A 22 12.93 9.99 -7.32
CA THR A 22 12.11 9.12 -6.46
C THR A 22 11.74 7.83 -7.20
N GLU A 23 11.27 7.94 -8.45
CA GLU A 23 10.98 6.78 -9.30
C GLU A 23 12.21 5.89 -9.50
N THR A 24 13.37 6.51 -9.76
CA THR A 24 14.65 5.80 -9.92
C THR A 24 15.05 5.06 -8.65
N ILE A 25 14.93 5.71 -7.48
CA ILE A 25 15.25 5.09 -6.18
C ILE A 25 14.33 3.89 -5.96
N VAL A 26 13.01 4.07 -6.08
CA VAL A 26 12.03 3.00 -5.84
C VAL A 26 12.30 1.82 -6.77
N ARG A 27 12.55 2.07 -8.06
CA ARG A 27 12.91 1.01 -9.02
C ARG A 27 14.17 0.26 -8.59
N ARG A 28 15.26 0.98 -8.28
CA ARG A 28 16.53 0.37 -7.85
C ARG A 28 16.39 -0.42 -6.55
N LEU A 29 15.61 0.07 -5.59
CA LEU A 29 15.38 -0.65 -4.34
C LEU A 29 14.78 -2.03 -4.60
N ARG A 30 13.83 -2.13 -5.51
CA ARG A 30 13.14 -3.39 -5.87
C ARG A 30 14.08 -4.38 -6.53
N GLU A 31 14.92 -3.88 -7.44
CA GLU A 31 15.91 -4.66 -8.16
C GLU A 31 17.06 -5.12 -7.25
N GLU A 32 17.57 -4.23 -6.40
CA GLU A 32 18.78 -4.45 -5.62
C GLU A 32 18.52 -5.04 -4.22
N VAL A 33 17.33 -4.80 -3.64
CA VAL A 33 16.92 -5.23 -2.29
C VAL A 33 15.54 -5.94 -2.32
N PRO A 34 15.36 -6.98 -3.16
CA PRO A 34 14.08 -7.68 -3.28
C PRO A 34 13.61 -8.30 -1.96
N GLU A 35 14.53 -8.60 -1.03
CA GLU A 35 14.21 -9.13 0.29
C GLU A 35 13.37 -8.19 1.17
N PHE A 36 13.43 -6.88 0.96
CA PHE A 36 12.62 -5.89 1.68
C PHE A 36 11.13 -5.98 1.30
N TYR A 37 10.85 -6.44 0.09
CA TYR A 37 9.50 -6.44 -0.49
C TYR A 37 8.77 -7.78 -0.38
N LYS A 38 9.38 -8.79 0.26
CA LYS A 38 8.83 -10.15 0.36
C LYS A 38 7.42 -10.23 0.96
N LEU A 39 7.09 -9.33 1.88
CA LEU A 39 5.81 -9.35 2.60
C LEU A 39 4.70 -8.53 1.89
N ASP A 40 5.05 -7.70 0.90
CA ASP A 40 4.13 -6.81 0.19
C ASP A 40 3.16 -6.06 1.15
N ASP A 41 3.71 -5.53 2.26
CA ASP A 41 2.96 -4.81 3.28
C ASP A 41 2.65 -3.38 2.77
N PRO A 42 1.37 -3.02 2.57
CA PRO A 42 1.01 -1.72 2.02
C PRO A 42 1.40 -0.55 2.94
N VAL A 43 1.46 -0.75 4.26
CA VAL A 43 1.82 0.33 5.19
C VAL A 43 3.33 0.55 5.23
N LEU A 44 4.11 -0.52 5.08
CA LEU A 44 5.55 -0.40 4.93
C LEU A 44 5.92 0.30 3.62
N GLY A 45 5.27 -0.05 2.50
CA GLY A 45 5.48 0.62 1.22
C GLY A 45 5.10 2.11 1.23
N ASP A 46 3.99 2.48 1.88
CA ASP A 46 3.64 3.88 2.13
C ASP A 46 4.72 4.60 2.95
N ALA A 47 5.24 3.95 3.99
CA ALA A 47 6.24 4.53 4.90
C ALA A 47 7.59 4.74 4.21
N GLU A 48 8.04 3.76 3.42
CA GLU A 48 9.25 3.83 2.60
C GLU A 48 9.19 5.06 1.68
N SER A 49 8.06 5.25 1.01
CA SER A 49 7.89 6.35 0.06
C SER A 49 7.89 7.71 0.74
N ASP A 50 7.22 7.82 1.89
CA ASP A 50 7.29 9.00 2.74
C ASP A 50 8.70 9.26 3.27
N ALA A 51 9.47 8.20 3.61
CA ALA A 51 10.83 8.28 4.09
C ALA A 51 11.82 8.70 2.99
N ILE A 52 11.67 8.21 1.76
CA ILE A 52 12.46 8.65 0.59
C ILE A 52 12.22 10.14 0.34
N ALA A 53 10.96 10.57 0.27
CA ALA A 53 10.61 11.96 0.03
C ALA A 53 11.08 12.89 1.17
N ALA A 54 11.02 12.44 2.43
CA ALA A 54 11.56 13.17 3.56
C ALA A 54 13.09 13.29 3.50
N SER A 55 13.77 12.16 3.24
CA SER A 55 15.24 12.10 3.15
C SER A 55 15.78 13.04 2.08
N LEU A 56 15.18 13.05 0.89
CA LEU A 56 15.60 13.92 -0.20
C LEU A 56 15.46 15.41 0.16
N ARG A 57 14.33 15.81 0.77
CA ARG A 57 14.14 17.20 1.22
C ARG A 57 15.11 17.57 2.34
N ASP A 58 15.26 16.72 3.36
CA ASP A 58 16.17 16.94 4.49
C ASP A 58 17.62 17.14 4.02
N ILE A 59 18.07 16.38 3.01
CA ILE A 59 19.40 16.54 2.41
C ILE A 59 19.53 17.87 1.67
N LEU A 60 18.54 18.23 0.83
CA LEU A 60 18.58 19.47 0.03
C LEU A 60 18.53 20.72 0.90
N ASP A 61 17.60 20.79 1.86
CA ASP A 61 17.48 21.90 2.82
C ASP A 61 18.77 22.02 3.64
N GLY A 62 19.31 20.88 4.06
CA GLY A 62 20.56 20.77 4.78
C GLY A 62 21.79 21.32 4.06
N LEU A 63 21.87 21.12 2.74
CA LEU A 63 22.94 21.65 1.89
C LEU A 63 22.89 23.17 1.77
N VAL A 64 21.70 23.76 1.80
CA VAL A 64 21.49 25.21 1.61
C VAL A 64 21.57 25.97 2.94
N GLU A 65 20.89 25.49 3.98
CA GLU A 65 20.67 26.21 5.23
C GLU A 65 21.56 25.73 6.37
N GLY A 66 21.65 24.41 6.54
CA GLY A 66 22.12 23.80 7.78
C GLY A 66 23.62 23.51 7.86
N ARG A 67 24.29 23.22 6.72
CA ARG A 67 25.71 22.80 6.54
C ARG A 67 26.26 21.75 7.54
N THR A 68 25.43 21.29 8.46
CA THR A 68 25.65 20.28 9.48
C THR A 68 24.40 19.39 9.50
N PRO A 69 24.58 18.06 9.46
CA PRO A 69 23.43 17.16 9.53
C PRO A 69 22.73 17.21 10.88
N PRO A 70 21.41 16.93 10.93
CA PRO A 70 20.67 16.86 12.19
C PRO A 70 21.22 15.77 13.11
N GLU A 71 20.95 15.91 14.41
CA GLU A 71 21.34 14.90 15.41
C GLU A 71 20.56 13.60 15.27
N GLN A 72 19.30 13.68 14.82
CA GLN A 72 18.40 12.54 14.64
C GLN A 72 17.67 12.62 13.31
N ALA A 73 17.32 11.46 12.76
CA ALA A 73 16.45 11.36 11.59
C ALA A 73 15.03 11.88 11.89
N SER A 74 14.32 12.31 10.85
CA SER A 74 12.92 12.75 10.95
C SER A 74 11.99 11.60 11.34
N ASP A 75 10.85 11.93 11.97
CA ASP A 75 9.86 10.93 12.40
C ASP A 75 9.32 10.07 11.26
N ARG A 76 9.31 10.58 10.02
CA ARG A 76 8.91 9.83 8.82
C ARG A 76 9.89 8.67 8.54
N ILE A 77 11.20 8.93 8.63
CA ILE A 77 12.25 7.91 8.47
C ILE A 77 12.19 6.91 9.64
N LEU A 78 12.04 7.40 10.87
CA LEU A 78 11.94 6.51 12.04
C LEU A 78 10.69 5.63 12.02
N ARG A 79 9.59 6.11 11.43
CA ARG A 79 8.37 5.33 11.25
C ARG A 79 8.59 4.10 10.37
N GLU A 80 9.29 4.25 9.25
CA GLU A 80 9.67 3.12 8.38
C GLU A 80 10.49 2.08 9.16
N ALA A 81 11.51 2.51 9.91
CA ALA A 81 12.35 1.61 10.69
C ALA A 81 11.56 0.79 11.73
N ARG A 82 10.59 1.43 12.40
CA ARG A 82 9.68 0.74 13.33
C ARG A 82 8.79 -0.28 12.60
N LEU A 83 8.22 0.09 11.46
CA LEU A 83 7.38 -0.81 10.67
C LEU A 83 8.15 -2.00 10.12
N ALA A 84 9.36 -1.78 9.63
CA ALA A 84 10.27 -2.85 9.20
C ALA A 84 10.60 -3.81 10.35
N ALA A 85 10.82 -3.29 11.56
CA ALA A 85 11.03 -4.12 12.75
C ALA A 85 9.80 -4.96 13.13
N GLN A 86 8.60 -4.37 13.05
CA GLN A 86 7.34 -5.08 13.31
C GLN A 86 7.08 -6.18 12.27
N ALA A 87 7.44 -5.91 11.01
CA ALA A 87 7.32 -6.84 9.89
C ALA A 87 8.43 -7.91 9.83
N ASP A 88 9.30 -7.99 10.84
CA ASP A 88 10.45 -8.93 10.87
C ASP A 88 11.38 -8.80 9.65
N ILE A 89 11.43 -7.62 9.03
CA ILE A 89 12.38 -7.32 7.96
C ILE A 89 13.78 -7.27 8.57
N ASP A 90 14.73 -7.90 7.92
CA ASP A 90 16.11 -7.92 8.38
C ASP A 90 16.71 -6.50 8.41
N LEU A 91 17.41 -6.16 9.51
CA LEU A 91 18.00 -4.83 9.67
C LEU A 91 19.03 -4.52 8.58
N HIS A 92 19.79 -5.52 8.13
CA HIS A 92 20.75 -5.29 7.06
C HIS A 92 20.03 -5.03 5.74
N ALA A 93 18.93 -5.72 5.43
CA ALA A 93 18.07 -5.37 4.28
C ALA A 93 17.55 -3.92 4.35
N LEU A 94 17.05 -3.49 5.51
CA LEU A 94 16.62 -2.09 5.71
C LEU A 94 17.79 -1.10 5.52
N LEU A 95 18.98 -1.38 6.02
CA LEU A 95 20.13 -0.49 5.79
C LEU A 95 20.60 -0.50 4.32
N ARG A 96 20.40 -1.60 3.60
CA ARG A 96 20.67 -1.65 2.15
C ARG A 96 19.74 -0.70 1.39
N THR A 97 18.47 -0.53 1.79
CA THR A 97 17.58 0.43 1.13
C THR A 97 18.12 1.86 1.24
N SER A 98 18.57 2.25 2.42
CA SER A 98 19.21 3.57 2.62
C SER A 98 20.45 3.75 1.75
N ARG A 99 21.28 2.71 1.58
CA ARG A 99 22.49 2.77 0.73
C ARG A 99 22.19 2.91 -0.76
N VAL A 100 21.15 2.24 -1.24
CA VAL A 100 20.69 2.39 -2.64
C VAL A 100 20.17 3.81 -2.88
N GLY A 101 19.34 4.33 -1.97
CA GLY A 101 18.86 5.71 -2.02
C GLY A 101 20.01 6.74 -2.00
N GLN A 102 20.99 6.53 -1.13
CA GLN A 102 22.20 7.35 -1.04
C GLN A 102 22.96 7.39 -2.36
N ALA A 103 23.19 6.23 -3.00
CA ALA A 103 23.92 6.13 -4.26
C ALA A 103 23.17 6.85 -5.39
N ALA A 104 21.88 6.57 -5.57
CA ALA A 104 21.06 7.22 -6.60
C ALA A 104 20.99 8.75 -6.42
N THR A 105 20.93 9.23 -5.17
CA THR A 105 20.94 10.67 -4.88
C THR A 105 22.28 11.30 -5.27
N TRP A 106 23.38 10.60 -5.00
CA TRP A 106 24.71 11.07 -5.38
C TRP A 106 24.93 11.10 -6.89
N ASP A 107 24.43 10.09 -7.62
CA ASP A 107 24.45 10.08 -9.09
C ASP A 107 23.73 11.32 -9.66
N CYS A 108 22.55 11.67 -9.11
CA CYS A 108 21.82 12.88 -9.49
C CYS A 108 22.59 14.17 -9.19
N PHE A 109 23.28 14.24 -8.05
CA PHE A 109 24.14 15.41 -7.73
C PHE A 109 25.25 15.60 -8.75
N LEU A 110 25.86 14.49 -9.22
CA LEU A 110 26.91 14.55 -10.24
C LEU A 110 26.38 15.04 -11.58
N GLU A 111 25.24 14.53 -12.03
CA GLU A 111 24.59 14.94 -13.28
C GLU A 111 24.19 16.42 -13.26
N VAL A 112 23.48 16.85 -12.20
CA VAL A 112 23.06 18.26 -12.07
C VAL A 112 24.25 19.20 -11.97
N ALA A 113 25.30 18.81 -11.23
CA ALA A 113 26.51 19.63 -11.14
C ALA A 113 27.25 19.71 -12.49
N ASP A 114 27.30 18.63 -13.27
CA ASP A 114 27.94 18.66 -14.58
C ASP A 114 27.21 19.61 -15.55
N GLU A 115 25.88 19.61 -15.51
CA GLU A 115 25.05 20.46 -16.37
C GLU A 115 25.05 21.93 -15.94
N LEU A 116 24.92 22.23 -14.64
CA LEU A 116 24.75 23.59 -14.14
C LEU A 116 26.08 24.29 -13.81
N LEU A 117 27.16 23.53 -13.59
CA LEU A 117 28.49 24.04 -13.23
C LEU A 117 29.54 23.52 -14.24
N PRO A 118 29.61 24.09 -15.45
CA PRO A 118 30.54 23.62 -16.50
C PRO A 118 32.01 23.94 -16.18
N ASP A 119 32.29 24.93 -15.33
CA ASP A 119 33.64 25.23 -14.88
C ASP A 119 34.09 24.23 -13.80
N ALA A 120 35.05 23.37 -14.15
CA ALA A 120 35.60 22.36 -13.24
C ALA A 120 36.19 22.97 -11.95
N GLY A 121 36.73 24.20 -12.02
CA GLY A 121 37.27 24.91 -10.86
C GLY A 121 36.20 25.28 -9.82
N GLN A 122 34.98 25.58 -10.28
CA GLN A 122 33.81 25.87 -9.43
C GLN A 122 33.09 24.59 -8.99
N ARG A 123 32.94 23.63 -9.91
CA ARG A 123 32.23 22.37 -9.66
C ARG A 123 32.87 21.51 -8.58
N LEU A 124 34.20 21.40 -8.55
CA LEU A 124 34.90 20.51 -7.61
C LEU A 124 34.70 20.91 -6.12
N PRO A 125 34.84 22.19 -5.72
CA PRO A 125 34.48 22.64 -4.38
C PRO A 125 33.03 22.32 -3.98
N VAL A 126 32.09 22.50 -4.90
CA VAL A 126 30.66 22.25 -4.67
C VAL A 126 30.40 20.77 -4.41
N LEU A 127 30.88 19.89 -5.30
CA LEU A 127 30.75 18.43 -5.14
C LEU A 127 31.46 17.92 -3.88
N ARG A 128 32.61 18.51 -3.52
CA ARG A 128 33.31 18.16 -2.28
C ARG A 128 32.47 18.52 -1.06
N HIS A 129 31.85 19.70 -1.03
CA HIS A 129 30.99 20.08 0.08
C HIS A 129 29.72 19.23 0.13
N ALA A 130 29.07 19.03 -1.02
CA ALA A 130 27.85 18.25 -1.13
C ALA A 130 28.05 16.79 -0.70
N SER A 131 29.14 16.15 -1.12
CA SER A 131 29.48 14.79 -0.67
C SER A 131 29.74 14.73 0.84
N GLN A 132 30.54 15.64 1.40
CA GLN A 132 30.80 15.66 2.84
C GLN A 132 29.51 15.76 3.66
N TYR A 133 28.60 16.65 3.26
CA TYR A 133 27.29 16.79 3.90
C TYR A 133 26.43 15.53 3.74
N HIS A 134 26.25 15.06 2.50
CA HIS A 134 25.41 13.89 2.17
C HIS A 134 25.84 12.64 2.92
N PHE A 135 27.13 12.34 2.96
CA PHE A 135 27.65 11.17 3.67
C PHE A 135 27.50 11.31 5.18
N ALA A 136 27.81 12.48 5.75
CA ALA A 136 27.63 12.73 7.18
C ALA A 136 26.16 12.64 7.60
N TRP A 137 25.24 13.10 6.75
CA TRP A 137 23.79 12.98 6.97
C TRP A 137 23.36 11.51 6.98
N ASN A 138 23.81 10.73 6.00
CA ASN A 138 23.48 9.30 5.91
C ASN A 138 24.01 8.51 7.12
N ASP A 139 25.19 8.85 7.65
CA ASP A 139 25.73 8.20 8.84
C ASP A 139 24.87 8.49 10.10
N ARG A 140 24.37 9.73 10.25
CA ARG A 140 23.46 10.11 11.36
C ARG A 140 22.10 9.42 11.23
N VAL A 141 21.56 9.35 10.03
CA VAL A 141 20.28 8.69 9.76
C VAL A 141 20.38 7.19 9.96
N ALA A 142 21.44 6.54 9.46
CA ALA A 142 21.67 5.11 9.68
C ALA A 142 21.76 4.76 11.17
N ALA A 143 22.47 5.57 11.98
CA ALA A 143 22.52 5.38 13.42
C ALA A 143 21.13 5.50 14.09
N SER A 144 20.33 6.48 13.65
CA SER A 144 18.96 6.69 14.15
C SER A 144 18.01 5.54 13.76
N ILE A 145 18.13 5.02 12.53
CA ILE A 145 17.38 3.85 12.03
C ILE A 145 17.70 2.62 12.88
N ILE A 146 18.99 2.35 13.15
CA ILE A 146 19.42 1.18 13.94
C ILE A 146 18.81 1.25 15.35
N ASP A 147 18.89 2.38 16.02
CA ASP A 147 18.37 2.55 17.38
C ASP A 147 16.84 2.38 17.42
N ALA A 148 16.12 3.02 16.50
CA ALA A 148 14.66 2.90 16.42
C ALA A 148 14.21 1.47 16.10
N TYR A 149 14.86 0.81 15.13
CA TYR A 149 14.58 -0.58 14.77
C TYR A 149 14.81 -1.52 15.96
N GLN A 150 15.94 -1.39 16.66
CA GLN A 150 16.26 -2.26 17.80
C GLN A 150 15.31 -2.04 18.98
N LYS A 151 14.98 -0.79 19.29
CA LYS A 151 13.98 -0.45 20.33
C LYS A 151 12.62 -1.07 20.00
N GLU A 152 12.17 -0.92 18.76
CA GLU A 152 10.89 -1.46 18.31
C GLU A 152 10.89 -2.98 18.32
N ARG A 153 11.94 -3.62 17.77
CA ARG A 153 12.06 -5.09 17.77
C ARG A 153 12.07 -5.64 19.19
N ASN A 154 12.71 -4.96 20.13
CA ASN A 154 12.66 -5.35 21.53
C ASN A 154 11.24 -5.18 22.11
N ALA A 155 10.65 -4.00 22.01
CA ALA A 155 9.31 -3.73 22.55
C ALA A 155 8.24 -4.68 21.98
N PHE A 156 8.24 -4.87 20.66
CA PHE A 156 7.25 -5.67 19.95
C PHE A 156 7.38 -7.17 20.21
N TYR A 157 8.59 -7.71 20.44
CA TYR A 157 8.80 -9.15 20.63
C TYR A 157 8.88 -9.61 22.10
N PHE A 158 9.09 -8.73 23.09
CA PHE A 158 9.32 -9.15 24.49
C PHE A 158 8.06 -9.28 25.38
N HIS A 159 6.84 -8.93 24.92
CA HIS A 159 5.61 -9.24 25.66
C HIS A 159 5.22 -10.73 25.52
N GLY A 160 5.56 -11.54 26.54
CA GLY A 160 5.70 -13.00 26.44
C GLY A 160 4.46 -13.85 26.13
N ARG A 161 3.22 -13.35 26.31
CA ARG A 161 2.00 -14.11 25.98
C ARG A 161 1.65 -14.03 24.50
N ASP A 162 1.76 -12.84 23.90
CA ASP A 162 1.54 -12.67 22.46
C ASP A 162 2.69 -13.23 21.62
N ARG A 163 3.91 -13.30 22.16
CA ARG A 163 5.05 -13.92 21.47
C ARG A 163 4.80 -15.40 21.13
N LYS A 164 4.39 -16.20 22.12
CA LYS A 164 4.15 -17.64 21.91
C LYS A 164 3.00 -17.88 20.94
N ARG A 165 1.90 -17.13 21.09
CA ARG A 165 0.74 -17.23 20.20
C ARG A 165 1.07 -16.81 18.77
N ARG A 166 1.77 -15.69 18.57
CA ARG A 166 2.23 -15.26 17.24
C ARG A 166 3.15 -16.27 16.57
N ALA A 167 4.08 -16.86 17.33
CA ALA A 167 4.93 -17.92 16.79
C ALA A 167 4.12 -19.12 16.30
N LEU A 168 3.13 -19.59 17.07
CA LEU A 168 2.23 -20.66 16.64
C LEU A 168 1.39 -20.26 15.42
N VAL A 169 0.86 -19.04 15.36
CA VAL A 169 0.13 -18.56 14.18
C VAL A 169 1.05 -18.51 12.97
N ARG A 170 2.31 -18.10 13.13
CA ARG A 170 3.29 -18.02 12.03
C ARG A 170 3.55 -19.39 11.45
N ASP A 171 3.82 -20.34 12.33
CA ASP A 171 4.08 -21.73 11.98
C ASP A 171 2.86 -22.32 11.26
N LEU A 172 1.64 -22.09 11.79
CA LEU A 172 0.38 -22.49 11.17
C LEU A 172 0.21 -21.90 9.75
N LEU A 173 0.49 -20.62 9.56
CA LEU A 173 0.38 -19.95 8.26
C LEU A 173 1.43 -20.45 7.26
N ALA A 174 2.62 -20.80 7.75
CA ALA A 174 3.67 -21.47 7.00
C ALA A 174 3.34 -22.94 6.68
N GLY A 175 2.24 -23.49 7.20
CA GLY A 175 1.84 -24.90 7.00
C GLY A 175 2.56 -25.87 7.93
N ILE A 176 3.23 -25.37 8.97
CA ILE A 176 3.85 -26.17 10.02
C ILE A 176 2.74 -26.57 11.01
N PRO A 177 2.57 -27.87 11.33
CA PRO A 177 1.58 -28.31 12.30
C PRO A 177 1.80 -27.70 13.68
N VAL A 178 0.71 -27.30 14.35
CA VAL A 178 0.73 -26.69 15.69
C VAL A 178 -0.21 -27.39 16.66
N ASP A 179 0.11 -27.30 17.95
CA ASP A 179 -0.75 -27.83 19.02
C ASP A 179 -1.95 -26.89 19.27
N GLU A 180 -3.17 -27.37 18.98
CA GLU A 180 -4.43 -26.65 19.19
C GLU A 180 -4.64 -26.22 20.66
N ALA A 181 -4.17 -27.03 21.62
CA ALA A 181 -4.30 -26.71 23.04
C ALA A 181 -3.40 -25.52 23.42
N ALA A 182 -2.19 -25.45 22.86
CA ALA A 182 -1.28 -24.32 23.03
C ALA A 182 -1.79 -23.06 22.30
N LEU A 183 -2.45 -23.22 21.15
CA LEU A 183 -3.08 -22.13 20.40
C LEU A 183 -4.31 -21.56 21.13
N GLY A 184 -5.07 -22.43 21.82
CA GLY A 184 -6.32 -22.08 22.49
C GLY A 184 -7.46 -21.82 21.53
N TYR A 185 -7.41 -22.41 20.33
CA TYR A 185 -8.37 -22.21 19.25
C TYR A 185 -8.52 -23.51 18.44
N SER A 186 -9.76 -23.91 18.15
CA SER A 186 -10.05 -25.09 17.33
C SER A 186 -9.65 -24.83 15.89
N LEU A 187 -8.82 -25.71 15.31
CA LEU A 187 -8.44 -25.64 13.89
C LEU A 187 -9.41 -26.40 12.97
N ARG A 188 -10.44 -27.01 13.56
CA ARG A 188 -11.52 -27.70 12.84
C ARG A 188 -12.73 -26.80 12.70
N GLY A 189 -13.47 -27.00 11.62
CA GLY A 189 -14.72 -26.29 11.36
C GLY A 189 -14.52 -25.09 10.46
N ARG A 190 -15.35 -24.05 10.59
CA ARG A 190 -15.37 -22.94 9.64
C ARG A 190 -14.74 -21.69 10.27
N HIS A 191 -13.81 -21.08 9.54
CA HIS A 191 -12.99 -19.96 9.97
C HIS A 191 -13.22 -18.75 9.08
N LEU A 192 -13.32 -17.57 9.67
CA LEU A 192 -13.25 -16.28 8.98
C LEU A 192 -12.01 -15.52 9.43
N GLY A 193 -11.12 -15.21 8.48
CA GLY A 193 -9.96 -14.36 8.67
C GLY A 193 -10.33 -12.90 8.56
N ILE A 194 -9.76 -12.09 9.44
CA ILE A 194 -10.07 -10.67 9.59
C ILE A 194 -8.79 -9.89 9.86
N VAL A 195 -8.67 -8.72 9.22
CA VAL A 195 -7.67 -7.69 9.55
C VAL A 195 -8.42 -6.46 10.04
N VAL A 196 -8.07 -5.95 11.21
CA VAL A 196 -8.69 -4.75 11.80
C VAL A 196 -7.62 -3.70 12.04
N TRP A 197 -7.91 -2.43 11.73
CA TRP A 197 -6.99 -1.31 11.94
C TRP A 197 -7.74 -0.01 12.22
N GLY A 198 -7.00 1.02 12.65
CA GLY A 198 -7.55 2.33 12.99
C GLY A 198 -7.51 2.60 14.49
N ASP A 199 -8.49 3.34 14.99
CA ASP A 199 -8.44 3.90 16.35
C ASP A 199 -8.68 2.86 17.46
N ALA A 200 -9.47 1.81 17.19
CA ALA A 200 -9.86 0.83 18.20
C ALA A 200 -9.99 -0.61 17.68
N PRO A 201 -8.92 -1.20 17.08
CA PRO A 201 -9.00 -2.50 16.41
C PRO A 201 -9.34 -3.66 17.36
N GLU A 202 -8.79 -3.67 18.58
CA GLU A 202 -9.08 -4.69 19.59
C GLU A 202 -10.54 -4.63 20.07
N ALA A 203 -11.07 -3.41 20.24
CA ALA A 203 -12.45 -3.21 20.69
C ALA A 203 -13.44 -3.69 19.62
N ALA A 204 -13.18 -3.38 18.34
CA ALA A 204 -13.98 -3.85 17.22
C ALA A 204 -14.01 -5.39 17.14
N LEU A 205 -12.86 -6.05 17.29
CA LEU A 205 -12.79 -7.51 17.23
C LEU A 205 -13.47 -8.18 18.43
N LYS A 206 -13.37 -7.57 19.62
CA LYS A 206 -14.11 -8.01 20.81
C LYS A 206 -15.62 -7.87 20.63
N GLN A 207 -16.09 -6.74 20.10
CA GLN A 207 -17.50 -6.52 19.80
C GLN A 207 -18.01 -7.55 18.79
N LEU A 208 -17.24 -7.79 17.72
CA LEU A 208 -17.56 -8.79 16.71
C LEU A 208 -17.66 -10.20 17.29
N THR A 209 -16.69 -10.60 18.11
CA THR A 209 -16.70 -11.90 18.81
C THR A 209 -17.94 -12.04 19.70
N ASN A 210 -18.31 -10.98 20.42
CA ASN A 210 -19.50 -10.97 21.28
C ASN A 210 -20.80 -11.05 20.49
N THR A 211 -20.92 -10.34 19.37
CA THR A 211 -22.11 -10.35 18.52
C THR A 211 -22.34 -11.73 17.89
N LEU A 212 -21.27 -12.39 17.44
CA LEU A 212 -21.36 -13.72 16.83
C LEU A 212 -21.46 -14.85 17.87
N GLY A 213 -20.92 -14.63 19.08
CA GLY A 213 -20.85 -15.63 20.13
C GLY A 213 -19.97 -16.83 19.74
N TRP A 214 -18.93 -16.59 18.95
CA TRP A 214 -18.02 -17.60 18.40
C TRP A 214 -16.64 -17.50 19.04
N GLN A 215 -15.82 -18.55 18.94
CA GLN A 215 -14.44 -18.48 19.41
C GLN A 215 -13.63 -17.56 18.50
N SER A 216 -12.72 -16.78 19.08
CA SER A 216 -11.78 -15.97 18.30
C SER A 216 -10.34 -16.22 18.72
N LEU A 217 -9.46 -16.19 17.71
CA LEU A 217 -8.01 -16.15 17.87
C LEU A 217 -7.56 -14.80 17.36
N THR A 218 -6.74 -14.09 18.14
CA THR A 218 -6.30 -12.74 17.80
C THR A 218 -4.81 -12.61 18.04
N VAL A 219 -4.12 -11.91 17.14
CA VAL A 219 -2.70 -11.55 17.27
C VAL A 219 -2.49 -10.12 16.78
N THR A 220 -1.59 -9.39 17.43
CA THR A 220 -1.14 -8.09 16.94
C THR A 220 -0.30 -8.29 15.69
N GLY A 221 -0.66 -7.57 14.62
CA GLY A 221 0.12 -7.54 13.39
C GLY A 221 0.95 -6.26 13.26
N THR A 222 1.50 -6.06 12.07
CA THR A 222 2.27 -4.86 11.74
C THR A 222 1.38 -3.61 11.73
N ALA A 223 2.01 -2.44 11.86
CA ALA A 223 1.35 -1.15 11.62
C ALA A 223 0.10 -0.87 12.47
N GLY A 224 0.02 -1.42 13.69
CA GLY A 224 -1.14 -1.27 14.56
C GLY A 224 -2.37 -2.05 14.09
N THR A 225 -2.19 -3.04 13.22
CA THR A 225 -3.25 -3.97 12.84
C THR A 225 -3.45 -5.03 13.92
N VAL A 226 -4.67 -5.57 13.98
CA VAL A 226 -4.98 -6.79 14.72
C VAL A 226 -5.50 -7.81 13.71
N LEU A 227 -4.82 -8.95 13.65
CA LEU A 227 -5.25 -10.09 12.86
C LEU A 227 -6.14 -10.99 13.72
N GLY A 228 -7.22 -11.48 13.13
CA GLY A 228 -8.21 -12.28 13.81
C GLY A 228 -8.71 -13.46 12.99
N TRP A 229 -9.04 -14.55 13.66
CA TRP A 229 -9.82 -15.65 13.11
C TRP A 229 -11.04 -15.90 13.99
N ILE A 230 -12.21 -15.95 13.36
CA ILE A 230 -13.46 -16.29 14.06
C ILE A 230 -13.86 -17.69 13.67
N GLY A 231 -13.88 -18.58 14.66
CA GLY A 231 -14.18 -20.01 14.51
C GLY A 231 -15.63 -20.29 14.84
N ARG A 232 -16.40 -20.68 13.83
CA ARG A 232 -17.79 -21.07 14.01
C ARG A 232 -17.86 -22.54 14.44
N PRO A 233 -18.54 -22.85 15.56
CA PRO A 233 -18.77 -24.24 15.96
C PRO A 233 -19.58 -25.01 14.90
N ALA A 234 -19.27 -26.30 14.73
CA ALA A 234 -20.05 -27.18 13.86
C ALA A 234 -21.53 -27.20 14.29
N GLY A 235 -22.46 -26.99 13.34
CA GLY A 235 -23.91 -27.14 13.57
C GLY A 235 -24.78 -25.87 13.65
N LYS A 236 -24.22 -24.65 13.65
CA LYS A 236 -25.03 -23.41 13.46
C LYS A 236 -25.43 -23.23 11.98
N ALA A 237 -26.53 -22.50 11.67
CA ALA A 237 -27.00 -22.24 10.30
C ALA A 237 -26.23 -21.10 9.60
N SER A 238 -26.19 -21.06 8.25
CA SER A 238 -25.35 -20.11 7.47
C SER A 238 -25.86 -18.66 7.38
N GLY A 239 -26.85 -18.29 8.19
CA GLY A 239 -27.46 -16.94 8.18
C GLY A 239 -26.72 -15.89 9.04
N ASP A 240 -25.83 -16.32 9.94
CA ASP A 240 -25.10 -15.46 10.89
C ASP A 240 -23.82 -14.83 10.29
N ASP A 241 -23.59 -15.04 9.00
CA ASP A 241 -22.35 -14.70 8.29
C ASP A 241 -22.33 -13.23 7.81
N ASP A 242 -23.43 -12.48 7.99
CA ASP A 242 -23.59 -11.11 7.51
C ASP A 242 -23.11 -10.07 8.53
N LEU A 243 -21.91 -9.54 8.27
CA LEU A 243 -21.32 -8.45 9.06
C LEU A 243 -21.92 -7.07 8.73
N SER A 244 -22.91 -6.96 7.83
CA SER A 244 -23.58 -5.69 7.51
C SER A 244 -24.23 -5.03 8.72
N ARG A 245 -24.59 -5.82 9.75
CA ARG A 245 -25.18 -5.35 11.00
C ARG A 245 -24.16 -4.92 12.05
N LEU A 246 -22.87 -5.10 11.78
CA LEU A 246 -21.80 -4.72 12.69
C LEU A 246 -21.60 -3.20 12.63
N SER A 247 -21.83 -2.53 13.76
CA SER A 247 -21.40 -1.14 13.94
C SER A 247 -19.97 -1.13 14.48
N LEU A 248 -19.03 -0.57 13.72
CA LEU A 248 -17.65 -0.42 14.17
C LEU A 248 -17.47 0.89 14.97
N PRO A 249 -16.54 0.94 15.93
CA PRO A 249 -16.09 2.19 16.50
C PRO A 249 -15.62 3.16 15.41
N SER A 250 -15.86 4.46 15.62
CA SER A 250 -15.39 5.51 14.71
C SER A 250 -13.90 5.37 14.40
N GLY A 251 -13.51 5.62 13.15
CA GLY A 251 -12.11 5.50 12.71
C GLY A 251 -11.56 4.07 12.60
N THR A 252 -12.36 3.05 12.96
CA THR A 252 -11.94 1.64 12.86
C THR A 252 -12.46 1.00 11.59
N HIS A 253 -11.60 0.21 10.97
CA HIS A 253 -11.86 -0.44 9.70
C HIS A 253 -11.57 -1.94 9.82
N LEU A 254 -12.24 -2.72 8.97
CA LEU A 254 -12.25 -4.18 9.06
C LEU A 254 -12.26 -4.78 7.65
N ALA A 255 -11.32 -5.69 7.39
CA ALA A 255 -11.22 -6.42 6.13
C ALA A 255 -11.39 -7.92 6.39
N CYS A 256 -12.22 -8.57 5.58
CA CYS A 256 -12.61 -9.97 5.76
C CYS A 256 -12.19 -10.82 4.56
N GLY A 257 -11.73 -12.03 4.85
CA GLY A 257 -11.69 -13.11 3.87
C GLY A 257 -13.08 -13.71 3.64
N GLU A 258 -13.11 -14.91 3.07
CA GLU A 258 -14.31 -15.74 3.02
C GLU A 258 -14.31 -16.77 4.16
N TYR A 259 -15.49 -17.27 4.50
CA TYR A 259 -15.57 -18.36 5.45
C TYR A 259 -15.10 -19.68 4.83
N MET A 260 -14.06 -20.28 5.39
CA MET A 260 -13.40 -21.48 4.85
C MET A 260 -13.23 -22.55 5.92
N ASN A 261 -13.06 -23.81 5.52
CA ASN A 261 -13.01 -24.93 6.46
C ASN A 261 -11.59 -25.36 6.80
N ASP A 262 -11.42 -25.73 8.06
CA ASP A 262 -10.23 -26.36 8.64
C ASP A 262 -8.95 -25.53 8.46
N VAL A 263 -7.79 -26.12 8.72
CA VAL A 263 -6.48 -25.45 8.70
C VAL A 263 -6.20 -24.74 7.38
N GLU A 264 -6.41 -25.41 6.24
CA GLU A 264 -6.19 -24.81 4.93
C GLU A 264 -7.14 -23.63 4.67
N GLY A 265 -8.39 -23.75 5.11
CA GLY A 265 -9.34 -22.66 5.08
C GLY A 265 -8.91 -21.48 5.94
N MET A 266 -8.39 -21.74 7.15
CA MET A 266 -7.88 -20.73 8.07
C MET A 266 -6.72 -19.92 7.45
N ARG A 267 -5.83 -20.59 6.73
CA ARG A 267 -4.73 -19.95 5.98
C ARG A 267 -5.25 -19.12 4.83
N LEU A 268 -6.13 -19.69 4.00
CA LEU A 268 -6.67 -19.02 2.82
C LEU A 268 -7.52 -17.79 3.18
N THR A 269 -8.38 -17.89 4.20
CA THR A 269 -9.21 -16.76 4.63
C THR A 269 -8.37 -15.60 5.17
N HIS A 270 -7.23 -15.88 5.82
CA HIS A 270 -6.30 -14.82 6.23
C HIS A 270 -5.68 -14.13 5.01
N ARG A 271 -5.22 -14.89 4.00
CA ARG A 271 -4.68 -14.29 2.76
C ARG A 271 -5.70 -13.40 2.07
N GLN A 272 -6.95 -13.86 2.00
CA GLN A 272 -8.06 -13.09 1.45
C GLN A 272 -8.35 -11.83 2.28
N ALA A 273 -8.30 -11.90 3.61
CA ALA A 273 -8.49 -10.75 4.48
C ALA A 273 -7.37 -9.71 4.30
N TRP A 274 -6.12 -10.15 4.14
CA TRP A 274 -4.99 -9.26 3.86
C TRP A 274 -5.11 -8.60 2.49
N GLN A 275 -5.53 -9.35 1.48
CA GLN A 275 -5.85 -8.83 0.15
C GLN A 275 -6.97 -7.79 0.19
N ALA A 276 -8.02 -8.04 0.98
CA ALA A 276 -9.10 -7.07 1.20
C ALA A 276 -8.62 -5.83 1.97
N TYR A 277 -7.73 -6.00 2.95
CA TYR A 277 -7.11 -4.92 3.71
C TYR A 277 -6.38 -3.93 2.81
N ARG A 278 -5.58 -4.43 1.86
CA ARG A 278 -4.89 -3.59 0.87
C ARG A 278 -5.85 -2.70 0.07
N VAL A 279 -6.94 -3.27 -0.42
CA VAL A 279 -7.95 -2.50 -1.18
C VAL A 279 -8.68 -1.52 -0.28
N ALA A 280 -9.03 -1.94 0.95
CA ALA A 280 -9.75 -1.13 1.91
C ALA A 280 -8.98 0.11 2.34
N ARG A 281 -7.65 0.02 2.46
CA ARG A 281 -6.76 1.16 2.75
C ARG A 281 -6.85 2.25 1.68
N ILE A 282 -7.08 1.88 0.43
CA ILE A 282 -7.24 2.82 -0.69
C ILE A 282 -8.66 3.39 -0.72
N LYS A 283 -9.68 2.53 -0.55
CA LYS A 283 -11.10 2.95 -0.66
C LYS A 283 -11.68 3.60 0.61
N GLY A 284 -11.04 3.45 1.77
CA GLY A 284 -11.49 4.01 3.05
C GLY A 284 -12.82 3.44 3.57
N GLN A 285 -13.21 2.25 3.13
CA GLN A 285 -14.49 1.64 3.54
C GLN A 285 -14.37 0.99 4.93
N PRO A 286 -15.32 1.23 5.86
CA PRO A 286 -15.26 0.66 7.20
C PRO A 286 -15.23 -0.87 7.23
N ILE A 287 -15.96 -1.54 6.34
CA ILE A 287 -15.97 -3.01 6.23
C ILE A 287 -15.76 -3.40 4.77
N THR A 288 -14.75 -4.21 4.50
CA THR A 288 -14.41 -4.68 3.14
C THR A 288 -14.31 -6.20 3.10
N TRP A 289 -15.13 -6.84 2.27
CA TRP A 289 -15.09 -8.29 2.05
C TRP A 289 -14.27 -8.65 0.82
N TYR A 290 -13.45 -9.70 0.90
CA TYR A 290 -12.64 -10.18 -0.21
C TYR A 290 -13.46 -10.43 -1.48
N ARG A 291 -14.60 -11.16 -1.44
CA ARG A 291 -15.46 -11.34 -2.63
C ARG A 291 -15.90 -10.04 -3.32
N LYS A 292 -15.94 -8.92 -2.61
CA LYS A 292 -16.32 -7.62 -3.18
C LYS A 292 -15.13 -6.90 -3.83
N VAL A 293 -13.90 -7.28 -3.49
CA VAL A 293 -12.68 -6.61 -3.94
C VAL A 293 -11.63 -7.56 -4.53
N ALA A 294 -11.98 -8.81 -4.81
CA ALA A 294 -11.03 -9.83 -5.27
C ALA A 294 -10.31 -9.43 -6.56
N LEU A 295 -11.03 -8.79 -7.50
CA LEU A 295 -10.44 -8.27 -8.74
C LEU A 295 -9.43 -7.17 -8.44
N GLU A 296 -9.83 -6.16 -7.66
CA GLU A 296 -8.95 -5.07 -7.24
C GLU A 296 -7.71 -5.61 -6.52
N ALA A 297 -7.88 -6.56 -5.61
CA ALA A 297 -6.77 -7.13 -4.85
C ALA A 297 -5.77 -7.92 -5.71
N LEU A 298 -6.24 -8.59 -6.77
CA LEU A 298 -5.36 -9.30 -7.71
C LEU A 298 -4.48 -8.33 -8.51
N VAL A 299 -5.06 -7.21 -8.95
CA VAL A 299 -4.37 -6.26 -9.82
C VAL A 299 -3.51 -5.25 -9.05
N LEU A 300 -3.78 -5.00 -7.77
CA LEU A 300 -2.97 -4.12 -6.91
C LEU A 300 -1.49 -4.57 -6.77
N ARG A 301 -1.15 -5.76 -7.24
CA ARG A 301 0.24 -6.26 -7.32
C ARG A 301 1.10 -5.47 -8.30
N ASP A 302 0.49 -4.84 -9.31
CA ASP A 302 1.17 -4.08 -10.37
C ASP A 302 0.36 -2.83 -10.71
N LEU A 303 0.43 -1.83 -9.81
CA LEU A 303 -0.22 -0.53 -10.01
C LEU A 303 0.15 0.20 -11.33
N PRO A 304 1.39 0.18 -11.86
CA PRO A 304 1.70 0.84 -13.12
C PRO A 304 0.99 0.19 -14.29
N ALA A 305 1.06 -1.15 -14.39
CA ALA A 305 0.38 -1.85 -15.46
C ALA A 305 -1.11 -1.60 -15.39
N VAL A 306 -1.68 -1.56 -14.18
CA VAL A 306 -3.09 -1.22 -13.99
C VAL A 306 -3.39 0.22 -14.42
N ARG A 307 -2.58 1.21 -14.04
CA ARG A 307 -2.76 2.60 -14.48
C ARG A 307 -2.65 2.72 -16.01
N SER A 308 -1.68 2.04 -16.62
CA SER A 308 -1.48 1.99 -18.07
C SER A 308 -2.69 1.36 -18.76
N PHE A 309 -3.13 0.19 -18.29
CA PHE A 309 -4.33 -0.49 -18.77
C PHE A 309 -5.58 0.39 -18.64
N VAL A 310 -5.83 1.00 -17.48
CA VAL A 310 -6.98 1.88 -17.28
C VAL A 310 -6.93 3.09 -18.23
N ARG A 311 -5.76 3.72 -18.40
CA ARG A 311 -5.58 4.85 -19.34
C ARG A 311 -5.80 4.42 -20.78
N GLN A 312 -5.32 3.25 -21.18
CA GLN A 312 -5.48 2.69 -22.51
C GLN A 312 -6.96 2.39 -22.82
N GLU A 313 -7.65 1.68 -21.93
CA GLU A 313 -9.02 1.23 -22.17
C GLU A 313 -10.07 2.33 -22.00
N LEU A 314 -9.87 3.27 -21.07
CA LEU A 314 -10.76 4.42 -20.92
C LEU A 314 -10.46 5.54 -21.91
N GLY A 315 -9.21 5.66 -22.38
CA GLY A 315 -8.79 6.69 -23.33
C GLY A 315 -9.25 8.10 -22.90
N PRO A 316 -9.95 8.86 -23.77
CA PRO A 316 -10.49 10.19 -23.42
C PRO A 316 -11.45 10.19 -22.23
N LEU A 317 -12.08 9.05 -21.92
CA LEU A 317 -12.95 8.91 -20.77
C LEU A 317 -12.17 8.88 -19.46
N TYR A 318 -10.83 8.77 -19.43
CA TYR A 318 -10.05 8.83 -18.19
C TYR A 318 -9.95 10.26 -17.62
N GLY A 319 -10.12 11.30 -18.46
CA GLY A 319 -9.95 12.70 -18.05
C GLY A 319 -10.94 13.20 -16.99
N THR A 320 -10.66 14.37 -16.41
CA THR A 320 -11.49 15.00 -15.35
C THR A 320 -12.58 15.91 -15.89
N ALA A 321 -12.69 16.08 -17.21
CA ALA A 321 -13.73 16.88 -17.84
C ALA A 321 -15.14 16.41 -17.41
N GLU A 322 -16.03 17.34 -17.09
CA GLU A 322 -17.40 17.06 -16.62
C GLU A 322 -18.12 16.06 -17.53
N ARG A 323 -17.95 16.20 -18.85
CA ARG A 323 -18.53 15.28 -19.82
C ARG A 323 -17.97 13.86 -19.68
N ALA A 324 -16.67 13.69 -19.47
CA ALA A 324 -16.04 12.38 -19.27
C ALA A 324 -16.56 11.71 -17.99
N VAL A 325 -16.69 12.48 -16.89
CA VAL A 325 -17.26 12.01 -15.62
C VAL A 325 -18.68 11.47 -15.84
N VAL A 326 -19.56 12.25 -16.46
CA VAL A 326 -20.96 11.87 -16.73
C VAL A 326 -21.06 10.62 -17.63
N LEU A 327 -20.17 10.50 -18.62
CA LEU A 327 -20.12 9.34 -19.50
C LEU A 327 -19.65 8.08 -18.74
N ARG A 328 -18.62 8.18 -17.88
CA ARG A 328 -18.18 7.08 -17.00
C ARG A 328 -19.29 6.64 -16.04
N GLU A 329 -20.00 7.57 -15.42
CA GLU A 329 -21.13 7.27 -14.53
C GLU A 329 -22.25 6.52 -15.26
N THR A 330 -22.58 6.97 -16.47
CA THR A 330 -23.62 6.33 -17.29
C THR A 330 -23.19 4.90 -17.68
N LEU A 331 -21.93 4.73 -18.07
CA LEU A 331 -21.38 3.43 -18.46
C LEU A 331 -21.32 2.46 -17.28
N ARG A 332 -20.95 2.94 -16.08
CA ARG A 332 -21.00 2.17 -14.83
C ARG A 332 -22.42 1.70 -14.52
N ALA A 333 -23.41 2.60 -14.57
CA ALA A 333 -24.81 2.25 -14.32
C ALA A 333 -25.35 1.26 -15.37
N TYR A 334 -24.93 1.42 -16.63
CA TYR A 334 -25.28 0.50 -17.71
C TYR A 334 -24.76 -0.92 -17.47
N PHE A 335 -23.49 -1.08 -17.12
CA PHE A 335 -22.94 -2.39 -16.79
C PHE A 335 -23.54 -2.99 -15.51
N ALA A 336 -23.74 -2.19 -14.47
CA ALA A 336 -24.39 -2.63 -13.22
C ALA A 336 -25.84 -3.10 -13.43
N SER A 337 -26.51 -2.57 -14.47
CA SER A 337 -27.88 -2.91 -14.84
C SER A 337 -27.96 -4.01 -15.90
N GLY A 338 -26.90 -4.82 -16.06
CA GLY A 338 -26.89 -5.93 -17.02
C GLY A 338 -26.99 -5.47 -18.48
N GLN A 339 -26.40 -4.31 -18.81
CA GLN A 339 -26.43 -3.71 -20.15
C GLN A 339 -27.84 -3.33 -20.63
N ASN A 340 -28.72 -2.95 -19.68
CA ASN A 340 -30.05 -2.42 -19.97
C ASN A 340 -30.10 -0.89 -19.80
N ALA A 341 -30.39 -0.16 -20.88
CA ALA A 341 -30.43 1.30 -20.89
C ALA A 341 -31.59 1.88 -20.06
N ALA A 342 -32.76 1.23 -20.04
CA ALA A 342 -33.91 1.68 -19.27
C ALA A 342 -33.68 1.51 -17.76
N SER A 343 -33.14 0.36 -17.35
CA SER A 343 -32.75 0.11 -15.95
C SER A 343 -31.65 1.06 -15.50
N ALA A 344 -30.63 1.29 -16.34
CA ALA A 344 -29.57 2.24 -16.03
C ALA A 344 -30.11 3.68 -15.90
N ALA A 345 -31.05 4.07 -16.77
CA ALA A 345 -31.69 5.38 -16.75
C ALA A 345 -32.46 5.62 -15.44
N ALA A 346 -33.15 4.60 -14.93
CA ALA A 346 -33.81 4.64 -13.64
C ALA A 346 -32.81 4.81 -12.48
N VAL A 347 -31.66 4.12 -12.53
CA VAL A 347 -30.61 4.21 -11.50
C VAL A 347 -30.00 5.61 -11.42
N ILE A 348 -29.71 6.25 -12.56
CA ILE A 348 -29.05 7.58 -12.60
C ILE A 348 -30.03 8.75 -12.74
N GLY A 349 -31.35 8.51 -12.67
CA GLY A 349 -32.38 9.56 -12.68
C GLY A 349 -32.51 10.32 -14.00
N VAL A 350 -32.33 9.67 -15.14
CA VAL A 350 -32.47 10.28 -16.48
C VAL A 350 -33.45 9.50 -17.36
N HIS A 351 -33.77 10.02 -18.54
CA HIS A 351 -34.57 9.31 -19.53
C HIS A 351 -33.73 8.27 -20.30
N GLU A 352 -34.30 7.13 -20.68
CA GLU A 352 -33.60 6.05 -21.42
C GLU A 352 -32.89 6.55 -22.69
N ARG A 353 -33.56 7.40 -23.47
CA ARG A 353 -32.96 8.08 -24.65
C ARG A 353 -31.68 8.84 -24.32
N THR A 354 -31.57 9.44 -23.14
CA THR A 354 -30.36 10.13 -22.68
C THR A 354 -29.23 9.13 -22.43
N VAL A 355 -29.52 7.97 -21.81
CA VAL A 355 -28.54 6.89 -21.65
C VAL A 355 -28.07 6.41 -23.01
N ALA A 356 -28.98 6.09 -23.93
CA ALA A 356 -28.63 5.65 -25.28
C ALA A 356 -27.76 6.68 -26.03
N TYR A 357 -28.06 7.97 -25.89
CA TYR A 357 -27.22 9.05 -26.45
C TYR A 357 -25.83 9.11 -25.83
N ARG A 358 -25.73 8.98 -24.51
CA ARG A 358 -24.44 8.97 -23.79
C ARG A 358 -23.61 7.73 -24.15
N LEU A 359 -24.21 6.55 -24.28
CA LEU A 359 -23.51 5.35 -24.74
C LEU A 359 -22.98 5.50 -26.18
N ARG A 360 -23.75 6.09 -27.10
CA ARG A 360 -23.23 6.44 -28.44
C ARG A 360 -22.09 7.46 -28.40
N SER A 361 -22.13 8.39 -27.44
CA SER A 361 -21.03 9.35 -27.24
C SER A 361 -19.76 8.66 -26.77
N VAL A 362 -19.89 7.67 -25.87
CA VAL A 362 -18.79 6.80 -25.42
C VAL A 362 -18.16 6.07 -26.60
N GLU A 363 -18.96 5.38 -27.43
CA GLU A 363 -18.43 4.66 -28.61
C GLU A 363 -17.70 5.60 -29.57
N LYS A 364 -18.23 6.81 -29.78
CA LYS A 364 -17.56 7.83 -30.60
C LYS A 364 -16.21 8.27 -30.02
N TRP A 365 -16.10 8.38 -28.70
CA TRP A 365 -14.86 8.79 -28.02
C TRP A 365 -13.81 7.68 -28.01
N LEU A 366 -14.25 6.43 -27.84
CA LEU A 366 -13.36 5.27 -27.83
C LEU A 366 -12.98 4.81 -29.24
N GLY A 367 -13.77 5.17 -30.26
CA GLY A 367 -13.56 4.72 -31.64
C GLY A 367 -13.93 3.25 -31.87
N THR A 368 -14.55 2.58 -30.88
CA THR A 368 -14.97 1.18 -30.93
C THR A 368 -16.33 1.00 -30.26
N SER A 369 -17.02 -0.11 -30.54
CA SER A 369 -18.28 -0.42 -29.88
C SER A 369 -18.06 -0.91 -28.46
N ILE A 370 -18.88 -0.45 -27.52
CA ILE A 370 -18.88 -0.89 -26.12
C ILE A 370 -19.03 -2.42 -26.01
N THR A 371 -19.77 -3.04 -26.94
CA THR A 371 -20.00 -4.49 -26.93
C THR A 371 -18.75 -5.30 -27.27
N SER A 372 -17.83 -4.73 -28.06
CA SER A 372 -16.61 -5.42 -28.52
C SER A 372 -15.47 -5.43 -27.50
N VAL A 373 -15.45 -4.45 -26.59
CA VAL A 373 -14.45 -4.28 -25.52
C VAL A 373 -15.10 -4.31 -24.13
N ARG A 374 -16.22 -5.04 -24.03
CA ARG A 374 -17.13 -4.98 -22.88
C ARG A 374 -16.43 -5.36 -21.58
N ASP A 375 -15.60 -6.40 -21.61
CA ASP A 375 -14.94 -6.93 -20.42
C ASP A 375 -13.80 -6.01 -19.98
N GLU A 376 -12.95 -5.60 -20.91
CA GLU A 376 -11.82 -4.69 -20.69
C GLU A 376 -12.32 -3.34 -20.16
N LEU A 377 -13.34 -2.77 -20.80
CA LEU A 377 -13.93 -1.48 -20.43
C LEU A 377 -14.63 -1.56 -19.06
N SER A 378 -15.31 -2.67 -18.76
CA SER A 378 -15.94 -2.87 -17.44
C SER A 378 -14.89 -3.01 -16.33
N VAL A 379 -13.78 -3.72 -16.60
CA VAL A 379 -12.67 -3.85 -15.64
C VAL A 379 -11.98 -2.50 -15.46
N ALA A 380 -11.65 -1.80 -16.54
CA ALA A 380 -10.99 -0.51 -16.50
C ALA A 380 -11.80 0.54 -15.73
N LEU A 381 -13.13 0.59 -15.93
CA LEU A 381 -14.01 1.44 -15.13
C LEU A 381 -13.94 1.12 -13.64
N ARG A 382 -14.02 -0.16 -13.28
CA ARG A 382 -13.97 -0.59 -11.88
C ARG A 382 -12.63 -0.27 -11.23
N LEU A 383 -11.52 -0.47 -11.94
CA LEU A 383 -10.18 -0.18 -11.45
C LEU A 383 -9.91 1.32 -11.39
N SER A 384 -10.53 2.14 -12.25
CA SER A 384 -10.38 3.60 -12.21
C SER A 384 -10.82 4.22 -10.88
N GLU A 385 -11.72 3.57 -10.14
CA GLU A 385 -12.18 4.02 -8.82
C GLU A 385 -11.08 3.94 -7.75
N LEU A 386 -10.09 3.04 -7.91
CA LEU A 386 -8.94 2.96 -7.01
C LEU A 386 -8.09 4.24 -7.09
N PHE A 387 -8.07 4.89 -8.24
CA PHE A 387 -7.23 6.07 -8.50
C PHE A 387 -7.97 7.39 -8.32
N GLN A 388 -9.30 7.39 -8.19
CA GLN A 388 -10.10 8.61 -8.03
C GLN A 388 -10.18 9.10 -6.57
N GLY A 389 -9.86 8.25 -5.58
CA GLY A 389 -9.81 8.61 -4.15
C GLY A 389 -8.39 8.85 -3.61
N ALA A 390 -7.36 8.44 -4.35
CA ALA A 390 -5.97 8.76 -4.06
C ALA A 390 -5.64 10.08 -4.77
N THR A 391 -5.49 11.18 -4.03
CA THR A 391 -4.93 12.44 -4.53
C THR A 391 -3.73 12.15 -5.45
N GLU A 392 -3.62 12.88 -6.55
CA GLU A 392 -2.71 12.73 -7.70
C GLU A 392 -1.18 12.67 -7.41
N GLU A 393 -0.72 12.25 -6.23
CA GLU A 393 0.71 12.21 -5.86
C GLU A 393 1.25 10.85 -5.40
N ARG A 394 0.50 9.75 -5.55
CA ARG A 394 1.05 8.40 -5.27
C ARG A 394 1.29 7.62 -6.55
N ASP A 395 2.33 8.01 -7.28
CA ASP A 395 2.95 7.21 -8.32
C ASP A 395 4.07 6.38 -7.70
N LEU A 396 3.79 5.09 -7.50
CA LEU A 396 4.79 4.09 -7.16
C LEU A 396 4.46 2.84 -7.94
N THR A 397 5.42 2.43 -8.73
CA THR A 397 5.21 1.54 -9.85
C THR A 397 6.26 0.44 -9.87
N LEU A 398 5.80 -0.81 -9.99
CA LEU A 398 6.60 -2.05 -9.95
C LEU A 398 6.19 -3.04 -11.03
N GLN A 399 7.21 -3.62 -11.66
CA GLN A 399 7.26 -4.89 -12.39
C GLN A 399 8.68 -5.44 -12.12
N GLU A 400 9.01 -6.72 -11.89
CA GLU A 400 8.44 -8.05 -12.20
C GLU A 400 8.81 -9.09 -11.09
N GLU A 401 8.06 -10.21 -11.05
CA GLU A 401 8.32 -11.55 -10.46
C GLU A 401 8.55 -11.80 -8.95
N GLN A 402 7.51 -12.30 -8.27
CA GLN A 402 7.30 -13.74 -7.94
C GLN A 402 5.96 -13.88 -7.19
N ALA A 403 5.14 -14.85 -7.56
CA ALA A 403 3.88 -15.14 -6.89
C ALA A 403 4.16 -15.69 -5.48
N PHE A 404 4.23 -14.80 -4.48
CA PHE A 404 4.35 -15.21 -3.09
C PHE A 404 2.99 -15.28 -2.40
N ASP A 405 2.80 -16.40 -1.71
CA ASP A 405 1.52 -16.95 -1.29
C ASP A 405 1.31 -16.84 0.24
N GLY A 406 2.02 -15.91 0.90
CA GLY A 406 1.94 -15.70 2.35
C GLY A 406 1.49 -14.27 2.68
N ALA A 407 0.38 -14.13 3.40
CA ALA A 407 0.05 -12.87 4.06
C ALA A 407 0.94 -12.70 5.32
N PRO A 408 1.41 -11.48 5.61
CA PRO A 408 2.18 -11.19 6.81
C PRO A 408 1.34 -11.33 8.09
N LEU A 409 2.07 -11.45 9.19
CA LEU A 409 1.56 -11.64 10.55
C LEU A 409 1.47 -10.36 11.36
#